data_AF-A0A930DEC6-F1
#
_entry.id   AF-A0A930DEC6-F1
#
_cell.length_a   1.000
_cell.length_b   1.000
_cell.length_c   1.000
_cell.angle_alpha   90.00
_cell.angle_beta   90.00
_cell.angle_gamma   90.00
#
_symmetry.space_group_name_H-M   'P 1'
#
loop_
_entity.id
_entity.type
_entity.pdbx_description
1 polymer ?
#
loop_
_entity_poly.entity_id
_entity_poly.type
_entity_poly.pdbx_seq_one_letter_code
_entity_poly.pdbx_strand_id
1 'polypeptide(L)'
;MKKGNLSINSENIFPIIKKWLYSDHDIFVRELISNATDAITKLKKLSLAGEFTKPEGDEYKINVEVSPKQKLIRFIDNGIGMTEEEVEKYINQIAFSGAVDFIEKYKDKTN
;
A
#
# COMPACT_ATOMS: atom_id res chain seq x y z
N MET A 1 -19.25 6.67 0.93
CA MET A 1 -18.20 5.64 1.07
C MET A 1 -18.87 4.29 1.21
N LYS A 2 -18.67 3.37 0.25
CA LYS A 2 -19.03 1.97 0.47
C LYS A 2 -18.27 1.50 1.72
N LYS A 3 -18.99 1.06 2.74
CA LYS A 3 -18.39 0.20 3.77
C LYS A 3 -18.17 -1.14 3.09
N GLY A 4 -17.02 -1.32 2.45
CA GLY A 4 -16.54 -2.64 2.09
C GLY A 4 -16.35 -3.40 3.40
N ASN A 5 -17.33 -4.23 3.79
CA ASN A 5 -17.04 -5.27 4.76
C ASN A 5 -15.99 -6.15 4.08
N LEU A 6 -14.72 -6.02 4.48
CA LEU A 6 -13.70 -6.99 4.16
C LEU A 6 -14.11 -8.31 4.84
N SER A 7 -14.94 -9.10 4.19
CA SER A 7 -15.23 -10.48 4.58
C SER A 7 -14.05 -11.35 4.20
N ILE A 8 -12.89 -11.05 4.78
CA ILE A 8 -11.75 -11.96 4.74
C ILE A 8 -12.11 -13.07 5.71
N ASN A 9 -12.02 -14.34 5.29
CA ASN A 9 -12.01 -15.46 6.22
C ASN A 9 -10.84 -15.24 7.19
N SER A 10 -11.14 -14.70 8.36
CA SER A 10 -10.19 -14.19 9.35
C SER A 10 -9.20 -15.24 9.82
N GLU A 11 -9.52 -16.52 9.67
CA GLU A 11 -8.67 -17.65 10.04
C GLU A 11 -7.37 -17.72 9.23
N ASN A 12 -7.37 -17.26 7.96
CA ASN A 12 -6.19 -17.35 7.10
C ASN A 12 -5.25 -16.15 7.22
N ILE A 13 -5.67 -14.99 7.73
CA ILE A 13 -4.84 -13.77 7.66
C ILE A 13 -3.82 -13.64 8.80
N PHE A 14 -4.09 -14.23 9.96
CA PHE A 14 -3.23 -14.09 11.14
C PHE A 14 -1.81 -14.65 10.97
N PRO A 15 -1.58 -15.81 10.32
CA PRO A 15 -0.23 -16.31 10.06
C PRO A 15 0.60 -15.36 9.18
N ILE A 16 -0.04 -14.73 8.17
CA ILE A 16 0.61 -13.72 7.30
C ILE A 16 0.99 -12.50 8.14
N ILE A 17 0.03 -11.93 8.87
CA ILE A 17 0.24 -10.74 9.69
C ILE A 17 1.33 -11.00 10.74
N LYS A 18 1.33 -12.16 11.40
CA LYS A 18 2.39 -12.53 12.35
C LYS A 18 3.75 -12.57 11.68
N LYS A 19 3.89 -13.25 10.53
CA LYS A 19 5.20 -13.31 9.85
C LYS A 19 5.69 -11.92 9.47
N TRP A 20 4.84 -11.08 8.88
CA TRP A 20 5.19 -9.69 8.52
C TRP A 20 5.53 -8.83 9.74
N LEU A 21 4.82 -9.00 10.86
CA LEU A 21 5.11 -8.31 12.11
C LEU A 21 6.43 -8.74 12.74
N TYR A 22 6.96 -9.93 12.45
CA TYR A 22 8.16 -10.44 13.10
C TYR A 22 9.38 -10.58 12.16
N SER A 23 9.21 -10.40 10.85
CA SER A 23 10.27 -10.71 9.90
C SER A 23 11.22 -9.57 9.61
N ASP A 24 10.79 -8.30 9.55
CA ASP A 24 11.69 -7.14 9.38
C ASP A 24 10.89 -5.83 9.55
N HIS A 25 10.97 -5.23 10.73
CA HIS A 25 10.13 -4.08 11.11
C HIS A 25 10.34 -2.83 10.26
N ASP A 26 11.45 -2.70 9.52
CA ASP A 26 11.77 -1.47 8.77
C ASP A 26 11.46 -1.59 7.28
N ILE A 27 11.20 -2.81 6.78
CA ILE A 27 10.94 -3.04 5.34
C ILE A 27 9.70 -2.29 4.88
N PHE A 28 8.63 -2.22 5.68
CA PHE A 28 7.40 -1.55 5.27
C PHE A 28 7.63 -0.06 4.96
N VAL A 29 8.54 0.61 5.68
CA VAL A 29 8.88 2.02 5.44
C VAL A 29 9.49 2.16 4.06
N ARG A 30 10.47 1.31 3.72
CA ARG A 30 11.11 1.31 2.40
C ARG A 30 10.09 1.08 1.28
N GLU A 31 9.23 0.06 1.42
CA GLU A 31 8.24 -0.28 0.40
C GLU A 31 7.21 0.84 0.20
N LEU A 32 6.73 1.46 1.28
CA LEU A 32 5.77 2.58 1.17
C LEU A 32 6.40 3.82 0.53
N ILE A 33 7.65 4.15 0.87
CA ILE A 33 8.37 5.26 0.21
C ILE A 33 8.64 4.95 -1.27
N SER A 34 8.97 3.70 -1.62
CA SER A 34 9.15 3.30 -3.01
C SER A 34 7.85 3.46 -3.81
N ASN A 35 6.73 2.98 -3.28
CA ASN A 35 5.41 3.10 -3.92
C ASN A 35 5.00 4.58 -4.12
N ALA A 36 5.21 5.42 -3.10
CA ALA A 36 4.96 6.86 -3.18
C ALA A 36 5.85 7.55 -4.23
N THR A 37 7.12 7.15 -4.32
CA THR A 37 8.06 7.67 -5.34
C THR A 37 7.61 7.30 -6.75
N ASP A 38 7.13 6.06 -6.94
CA ASP A 38 6.60 5.60 -8.22
C ASP A 38 5.32 6.35 -8.60
N ALA A 39 4.42 6.60 -7.65
CA ALA A 39 3.20 7.37 -7.88
C ALA A 39 3.50 8.81 -8.34
N ILE A 40 4.44 9.49 -7.69
CA ILE A 40 4.91 10.82 -8.09
C ILE A 40 5.58 10.78 -9.46
N THR A 41 6.42 9.77 -9.72
CA THR A 41 7.14 9.64 -10.99
C THR A 41 6.18 9.42 -12.16
N LYS A 42 5.13 8.62 -11.97
CA LYS A 42 4.05 8.44 -12.94
C LYS A 42 3.32 9.76 -13.22
N LEU A 43 2.97 10.51 -12.18
CA LEU A 43 2.30 11.80 -12.35
C LEU A 43 3.19 12.83 -13.07
N LYS A 44 4.49 12.86 -12.77
CA LYS A 44 5.47 13.68 -13.50
C LYS A 44 5.52 13.35 -14.98
N LYS A 45 5.50 12.05 -15.34
CA LYS A 45 5.47 11.62 -16.75
C LYS A 45 4.21 12.10 -17.47
N LEU A 46 3.04 12.01 -16.85
CA LEU A 46 1.80 12.57 -17.41
C LEU A 46 1.89 14.08 -17.60
N SER A 47 2.54 14.78 -16.66
CA SER A 47 2.74 16.22 -16.79
C SER A 47 3.63 16.58 -17.97
N LEU A 48 4.72 15.83 -18.18
CA LEU A 48 5.60 16.00 -19.35
C LEU A 48 4.89 15.66 -20.67
N ALA A 49 3.92 14.74 -20.66
CA ALA A 49 3.08 14.41 -21.80
C ALA A 49 1.97 15.44 -22.08
N GLY A 50 1.80 16.45 -21.20
CA GLY A 50 0.72 17.44 -21.30
C GLY A 50 -0.65 16.96 -20.83
N GLU A 51 -0.73 15.76 -20.25
CA GLU A 51 -1.97 15.16 -19.74
C GLU A 51 -2.33 15.63 -18.33
N PHE A 52 -1.37 16.24 -17.63
CA PHE A 52 -1.57 16.80 -16.29
C PHE A 52 -0.85 18.14 -16.13
N THR A 53 -1.59 19.17 -15.71
CA THR A 53 -0.98 20.43 -15.29
C THR A 53 -1.03 20.52 -13.78
N LYS A 54 0.15 20.52 -13.17
CA LYS A 54 0.29 20.68 -11.72
C LYS A 54 -0.20 22.06 -11.31
N PRO A 55 -1.00 22.20 -10.24
CA PRO A 55 -1.34 23.50 -9.68
C PRO A 55 -0.08 24.32 -9.34
N GLU A 56 -0.17 25.62 -9.54
CA GLU A 56 0.93 26.54 -9.24
C GLU A 56 1.24 26.53 -7.74
N GLY A 57 2.54 26.48 -7.41
CA GLY A 57 3.01 26.42 -6.02
C GLY A 57 3.05 25.02 -5.37
N ASP A 58 2.58 23.97 -6.05
CA ASP A 58 2.28 22.71 -5.37
C ASP A 58 3.40 21.66 -5.52
N GLU A 59 4.43 21.64 -4.67
CA GLU A 59 5.59 20.74 -4.87
C GLU A 59 5.27 19.25 -4.71
N TYR A 60 5.86 18.40 -5.57
CA TYR A 60 5.80 16.96 -5.41
C TYR A 60 6.56 16.54 -4.15
N LYS A 61 5.90 15.84 -3.24
CA LYS A 61 6.46 15.48 -1.94
C LYS A 61 5.83 14.22 -1.37
N ILE A 62 6.58 13.60 -0.48
CA ILE A 62 6.14 12.51 0.38
C ILE A 62 6.28 13.01 1.81
N ASN A 63 5.16 13.16 2.52
CA ASN A 63 5.11 13.55 3.92
C ASN A 63 4.97 12.29 4.79
N VAL A 64 5.87 12.15 5.77
CA VAL A 64 5.80 11.10 6.78
C VAL A 64 5.49 11.73 8.13
N GLU A 65 4.33 11.42 8.68
CA GLU A 65 3.87 11.96 9.96
C GLU A 65 3.80 10.85 11.01
N VAL A 66 4.47 11.06 12.14
CA VAL A 66 4.49 10.10 13.26
C VAL A 66 3.76 10.70 14.45
N SER A 67 2.76 9.98 14.95
CA SER A 67 1.95 10.38 16.11
C SER A 67 1.92 9.26 17.15
N PRO A 68 2.84 9.29 18.15
CA PRO A 68 2.85 8.30 19.22
C PRO A 68 1.56 8.30 20.03
N LYS A 69 0.97 9.48 20.26
CA LYS A 69 -0.30 9.64 20.99
C LYS A 69 -1.46 8.92 20.31
N GLN A 70 -1.53 9.00 18.97
CA GLN A 70 -2.57 8.32 18.19
C GLN A 70 -2.16 6.89 17.80
N LYS A 71 -0.91 6.49 18.07
CA LYS A 71 -0.29 5.25 17.58
C LYS A 71 -0.40 5.12 16.06
N LEU A 72 -0.14 6.22 15.35
CA LEU A 72 -0.22 6.29 13.89
C LEU A 72 1.12 6.69 13.29
N ILE A 73 1.40 6.09 12.13
CA ILE A 73 2.40 6.56 11.17
C ILE A 73 1.64 6.76 9.86
N ARG A 74 1.71 7.95 9.27
CA ARG A 74 1.05 8.29 8.00
C ARG A 74 2.12 8.55 6.95
N PHE A 75 1.96 7.93 5.78
CA PHE A 75 2.74 8.19 4.58
C PHE A 75 1.79 8.82 3.57
N ILE A 76 2.06 10.05 3.18
CA ILE A 76 1.16 10.87 2.35
C ILE A 76 1.95 11.39 1.17
N ASP A 77 1.67 10.89 -0.02
CA ASP A 77 2.19 11.45 -1.27
C ASP A 77 1.12 12.25 -2.02
N ASN A 78 1.57 13.11 -2.92
CA ASN A 78 0.72 13.79 -3.90
C ASN A 78 1.03 13.30 -5.33
N GLY A 79 1.23 11.99 -5.47
CA GLY A 79 1.40 11.32 -6.76
C GLY A 79 0.09 11.13 -7.50
N ILE A 80 0.12 10.25 -8.51
CA ILE A 80 -1.02 10.01 -9.43
C ILE A 80 -2.29 9.50 -8.73
N GLY A 81 -2.16 8.94 -7.54
CA GLY A 81 -3.28 8.31 -6.82
C GLY A 81 -3.76 7.02 -7.50
N MET A 82 -4.95 6.58 -7.10
CA MET A 82 -5.65 5.44 -7.67
C MET A 82 -7.15 5.73 -7.75
N THR A 83 -7.83 5.19 -8.76
CA THR A 83 -9.31 5.19 -8.80
C THR A 83 -9.89 4.13 -7.85
N GLU A 84 -11.21 4.16 -7.61
CA GLU A 84 -11.89 3.15 -6.78
C GLU A 84 -11.69 1.73 -7.34
N GLU A 85 -11.75 1.58 -8.68
CA GLU A 85 -11.55 0.29 -9.36
C GLU A 85 -10.11 -0.21 -9.22
N GLU A 86 -9.13 0.69 -9.29
CA GLU A 86 -7.71 0.34 -9.11
C GLU A 86 -7.43 -0.11 -7.67
N VAL A 87 -8.04 0.56 -6.68
CA VAL A 87 -7.95 0.14 -5.27
C VAL A 87 -8.53 -1.28 -5.10
N GLU A 88 -9.71 -1.55 -5.65
CA GLU A 88 -10.33 -2.87 -5.56
C GLU A 88 -9.44 -3.96 -6.19
N LYS A 89 -8.85 -3.68 -7.36
CA LYS A 89 -8.02 -4.65 -8.07
C LYS A 89 -6.67 -4.88 -7.39
N TYR A 90 -5.92 -3.81 -7.10
CA TYR A 90 -4.51 -3.91 -6.67
C TYR A 90 -4.38 -4.08 -5.16
N ILE A 91 -5.20 -3.41 -4.36
CA ILE A 91 -5.12 -3.44 -2.90
C ILE A 91 -5.96 -4.57 -2.33
N ASN A 92 -7.19 -4.76 -2.82
CA ASN A 92 -8.03 -5.84 -2.31
C ASN A 92 -7.66 -7.17 -2.97
N GLN A 93 -7.85 -7.32 -4.28
CA GLN A 93 -7.76 -8.66 -4.90
C GLN A 93 -6.33 -9.24 -4.96
N ILE A 94 -5.36 -8.49 -5.51
CA ILE A 94 -4.00 -9.00 -5.74
C ILE A 94 -3.22 -9.18 -4.43
N ALA A 95 -3.37 -8.26 -3.46
CA ALA A 95 -2.69 -8.40 -2.18
C ALA A 95 -3.13 -9.67 -1.43
N PHE A 96 -4.40 -10.07 -1.56
CA PHE A 96 -4.89 -11.31 -0.94
C PHE A 96 -4.47 -12.56 -1.72
N SER A 97 -4.45 -12.55 -3.06
CA SER A 97 -4.04 -13.73 -3.82
C SER A 97 -2.59 -14.15 -3.49
N GLY A 98 -1.66 -13.19 -3.46
CA GLY A 98 -0.26 -13.48 -3.11
C GLY A 98 -0.10 -13.95 -1.66
N ALA A 99 -0.97 -13.50 -0.75
CA ALA A 99 -0.94 -13.92 0.63
C ALA A 99 -1.54 -15.32 0.84
N VAL A 100 -2.59 -15.67 0.09
CA VAL A 100 -3.18 -17.02 0.05
C VAL A 100 -2.18 -18.02 -0.53
N ASP A 101 -1.58 -17.72 -1.68
CA ASP A 101 -0.57 -18.58 -2.33
C ASP A 101 0.64 -18.82 -1.39
N PHE A 102 1.02 -17.80 -0.63
CA PHE A 102 2.06 -17.91 0.39
C PHE A 102 1.63 -18.88 1.50
N ILE A 103 0.43 -18.75 2.08
CA ILE A 103 -0.04 -19.68 3.11
C ILE A 103 -0.04 -21.12 2.59
N GLU A 104 -0.59 -21.37 1.41
CA GLU A 104 -0.65 -22.72 0.83
C GLU A 104 0.74 -23.32 0.67
N LYS A 105 1.71 -22.55 0.18
CA LYS A 105 3.09 -23.00 0.00
C LYS A 105 3.81 -23.38 1.31
N TYR A 106 3.40 -22.83 2.44
CA TYR A 106 4.05 -23.03 3.74
C TYR A 106 3.22 -23.82 4.76
N LYS A 107 1.95 -24.18 4.44
CA LYS A 107 1.10 -25.03 5.29
C LYS A 107 1.75 -26.39 5.61
N ASP A 108 2.49 -26.96 4.67
CA ASP A 108 3.10 -28.29 4.83
C ASP A 108 4.48 -28.28 5.49
N LYS A 109 5.04 -27.10 5.81
CA LYS A 109 6.39 -26.96 6.42
C LYS A 109 6.35 -26.73 7.94
N THR A 110 5.17 -26.89 8.54
CA THR A 110 4.92 -26.66 9.97
C THR A 110 4.56 -27.92 10.76
N ASN A 111 4.77 -29.11 10.19
CA ASN A 111 4.78 -30.38 10.94
C ASN A 111 6.20 -30.79 11.32
#